data_AF-A0A7V9VXL3-F1
#
_entry.id   AF-A0A7V9VXL3-F1
#
_cell.length_a   1.000
_cell.length_b   1.000
_cell.length_c   1.000
_cell.angle_alpha   90.00
_cell.angle_beta   90.00
_cell.angle_gamma   90.00
#
_symmetry.space_group_name_H-M   'P 1'
#
loop_
_entity.id
_entity.type
_entity.pdbx_description
1 polymer ?
#
loop_
_entity_poly.entity_id
_entity_poly.type
_entity_poly.pdbx_seq_one_letter_code
_entity_poly.pdbx_strand_id
1 'polypeptide(L)'
;MKSLRSTTDIVLIGGGIMSATLGMLLKHVRPDATMTLIERLDRVGLESSDPWNNAGTGHAGFCELHYTSRLTDGTIDLTKALAIYEQFQLSLQFYSWLVDRGTSPS
;
A
#
# COMPACT_ATOMS: atom_id res chain seq x y z
N MET A 1 -7.82 -29.27 -28.91
CA MET A 1 -8.02 -28.53 -27.64
C MET A 1 -7.25 -27.22 -27.73
N LYS A 2 -7.93 -26.07 -27.72
CA LYS A 2 -7.26 -24.76 -27.55
C LYS A 2 -6.77 -24.70 -26.11
N SER A 3 -5.47 -24.49 -25.90
CA SER A 3 -4.94 -24.20 -24.58
C SER A 3 -5.61 -22.91 -24.07
N LEU A 4 -6.39 -23.00 -23.00
CA LEU A 4 -6.97 -21.85 -22.30
C LEU A 4 -5.85 -21.15 -21.49
N ARG A 5 -4.85 -20.60 -22.17
CA ARG A 5 -3.89 -19.69 -21.54
C ARG A 5 -4.48 -18.30 -21.61
N SER A 6 -5.13 -17.84 -20.53
CA SER A 6 -5.38 -16.40 -20.39
C SER A 6 -4.04 -15.73 -20.14
N THR A 7 -3.57 -14.94 -21.09
CA THR A 7 -2.44 -14.04 -20.89
C THR A 7 -2.94 -12.84 -20.10
N THR A 8 -2.29 -12.53 -18.97
CA THR A 8 -2.53 -11.30 -18.21
C THR A 8 -1.27 -10.45 -18.31
N ASP A 9 -1.43 -9.14 -18.44
CA ASP A 9 -0.30 -8.21 -18.59
C ASP A 9 0.43 -8.03 -17.26
N ILE A 10 -0.32 -8.00 -16.16
CA ILE A 10 0.18 -7.81 -14.80
C ILE A 10 -0.40 -8.90 -13.90
N VAL A 11 0.45 -9.46 -13.04
CA VAL A 11 0.06 -10.35 -11.94
C VAL A 11 0.48 -9.70 -10.63
N LEU A 12 -0.47 -9.53 -9.71
CA LEU A 12 -0.25 -9.06 -8.35
C LEU A 12 -0.36 -10.25 -7.39
N ILE A 13 0.70 -10.54 -6.65
CA ILE A 13 0.72 -11.63 -5.66
C ILE A 13 0.55 -11.03 -4.26
N GLY A 14 -0.47 -11.49 -3.54
CA GLY A 14 -0.93 -10.93 -2.28
C GLY A 14 -2.02 -9.88 -2.48
N GLY A 15 -3.13 -10.03 -1.78
CA GLY A 15 -4.28 -9.14 -1.71
C GLY A 15 -4.21 -8.16 -0.54
N GLY A 16 -3.01 -7.71 -0.18
CA GLY A 16 -2.81 -6.68 0.82
C GLY A 16 -2.93 -5.26 0.24
N ILE A 17 -2.81 -4.27 1.13
CA ILE A 17 -2.92 -2.85 0.78
C ILE A 17 -1.88 -2.43 -0.28
N MET A 18 -0.67 -3.00 -0.25
CA MET A 18 0.37 -2.67 -1.24
C MET A 18 -0.05 -3.04 -2.67
N SER A 19 -0.50 -4.28 -2.87
CA SER A 19 -0.95 -4.75 -4.19
C SER A 19 -2.21 -4.02 -4.65
N ALA A 20 -3.16 -3.78 -3.75
CA ALA A 20 -4.38 -3.03 -4.08
C ALA A 20 -4.04 -1.62 -4.57
N THR A 21 -3.20 -0.89 -3.83
CA THR A 21 -2.79 0.48 -4.18
C THR A 21 -1.97 0.52 -5.46
N LEU A 22 -1.03 -0.41 -5.64
CA LEU A 22 -0.27 -0.51 -6.88
C LEU A 22 -1.17 -0.83 -8.08
N GLY A 23 -2.12 -1.75 -7.92
CA GLY A 23 -3.10 -2.08 -8.96
C GLY A 23 -3.93 -0.88 -9.37
N MET A 24 -4.37 -0.05 -8.41
CA MET A 24 -5.10 1.18 -8.70
C MET A 24 -4.26 2.20 -9.46
N LEU A 25 -2.99 2.40 -9.07
CA LEU A 25 -2.07 3.26 -9.81
C LEU A 25 -1.83 2.75 -11.23
N LEU A 26 -1.58 1.45 -11.40
CA LEU A 26 -1.37 0.83 -12.70
C LEU A 26 -2.60 0.93 -13.59
N LYS A 27 -3.82 0.81 -13.04
CA LYS A 27 -5.05 1.00 -13.83
C LYS A 27 -5.17 2.43 -14.38
N HIS A 28 -4.64 3.42 -13.66
CA HIS A 28 -4.64 4.80 -14.14
C HIS A 28 -3.61 5.03 -15.26
N VAL A 29 -2.43 4.42 -15.15
CA VAL A 29 -1.33 4.57 -16.13
C VAL A 29 -1.54 3.67 -17.37
N ARG A 30 -2.13 2.48 -17.18
CA ARG A 30 -2.36 1.45 -18.19
C ARG A 30 -3.82 0.95 -18.10
N PRO A 31 -4.79 1.76 -18.52
CA PRO A 31 -6.21 1.43 -18.40
C PRO A 31 -6.63 0.20 -19.23
N ASP A 32 -5.89 -0.10 -20.28
CA ASP A 32 -6.07 -1.24 -21.18
C ASP A 32 -5.51 -2.56 -20.64
N ALA A 33 -4.56 -2.49 -19.71
CA ALA A 33 -3.89 -3.69 -19.19
C ALA A 33 -4.86 -4.58 -18.41
N THR A 34 -4.72 -5.88 -18.67
CA THR A 34 -5.36 -6.94 -17.89
C THR A 34 -4.54 -7.23 -16.64
N MET A 35 -5.24 -7.38 -15.51
CA MET A 35 -4.62 -7.61 -14.21
C MET A 35 -5.26 -8.80 -13.51
N THR A 36 -4.43 -9.67 -12.97
CA THR A 36 -4.84 -10.78 -12.09
C THR A 36 -4.22 -10.58 -10.72
N LEU A 37 -5.05 -10.57 -9.67
CA LEU A 37 -4.60 -10.59 -8.29
C LEU A 37 -4.77 -11.99 -7.71
N ILE A 38 -3.73 -12.51 -7.07
CA ILE A 38 -3.71 -13.84 -6.45
C ILE A 38 -3.48 -13.66 -4.96
N GLU A 39 -4.42 -14.12 -4.14
CA GLU A 39 -4.32 -14.17 -2.68
C GLU A 39 -4.40 -15.62 -2.22
N ARG A 40 -3.62 -15.96 -1.19
CA ARG A 40 -3.57 -17.30 -0.58
C ARG A 40 -4.67 -17.49 0.47
N LEU A 41 -4.96 -16.45 1.25
CA LEU A 41 -5.93 -16.47 2.35
C LEU A 41 -7.37 -16.36 1.83
N ASP A 42 -8.33 -16.74 2.68
CA ASP A 42 -9.76 -16.75 2.33
C ASP A 42 -10.32 -15.35 2.02
N ARG A 43 -9.66 -14.29 2.50
CA ARG A 43 -10.02 -12.90 2.24
C ARG A 43 -8.77 -12.05 2.03
N VAL A 44 -8.95 -10.98 1.27
CA VAL A 44 -7.94 -9.94 1.09
C VAL A 44 -7.61 -9.26 2.42
N GLY A 45 -6.38 -8.80 2.56
CA GLY A 45 -5.94 -7.96 3.67
C GLY A 45 -5.80 -8.64 5.04
N LEU A 46 -5.98 -9.95 5.18
CA LEU A 46 -5.97 -10.63 6.49
C LEU A 46 -4.57 -10.76 7.15
N GLU A 47 -3.48 -10.52 6.41
CA GLU A 47 -2.12 -10.56 6.96
C GLU A 47 -1.73 -9.17 7.50
N SER A 48 -0.60 -8.58 7.09
CA SER A 48 -0.08 -7.30 7.63
C SER A 48 -0.91 -6.07 7.29
N SER A 49 -1.90 -6.21 6.40
CA SER A 49 -2.85 -5.13 6.10
C SER A 49 -4.04 -5.09 7.05
N ASP A 50 -4.23 -6.16 7.85
CA ASP A 50 -5.30 -6.21 8.83
C ASP A 50 -5.03 -5.15 9.92
N PRO A 51 -6.03 -4.38 10.36
CA PRO A 51 -5.85 -3.34 11.37
C PRO A 51 -5.18 -3.84 12.66
N TRP A 52 -5.36 -5.12 13.00
CA TRP A 52 -4.81 -5.74 14.20
C TRP A 52 -3.40 -6.31 14.02
N ASN A 53 -2.97 -6.52 12.77
CA ASN A 53 -1.65 -7.07 12.42
C ASN A 53 -0.69 -6.01 11.86
N ASN A 54 -1.20 -4.82 11.54
CA ASN A 54 -0.41 -3.73 10.98
C ASN A 54 0.42 -3.04 12.06
N ALA A 55 1.73 -3.22 12.00
CA ALA A 55 2.67 -2.85 13.07
C ALA A 55 2.92 -1.34 13.25
N GLY A 56 2.40 -0.43 12.41
CA GLY A 56 2.73 0.99 12.62
C GLY A 56 2.18 2.04 11.67
N THR A 57 1.59 1.68 10.52
CA THR A 57 1.08 2.71 9.60
C THR A 57 -0.22 3.37 10.08
N GLY A 58 -0.95 2.77 11.03
CA GLY A 58 -2.12 3.39 11.67
C GLY A 58 -1.81 4.67 12.47
N HIS A 59 -0.54 4.89 12.85
CA HIS A 59 -0.08 6.08 13.57
C HIS A 59 0.78 7.01 12.71
N ALA A 60 0.66 6.92 11.38
CA ALA A 60 1.42 7.72 10.42
C ALA A 60 2.96 7.64 10.58
N GLY A 61 3.46 6.55 11.17
CA GLY A 61 4.88 6.32 11.42
C GLY A 61 5.43 6.97 12.70
N PHE A 62 4.65 7.72 13.47
CA PHE A 62 5.17 8.44 14.64
C PHE A 62 5.49 7.54 15.85
N CYS A 63 4.86 6.38 15.94
CA CYS A 63 5.07 5.46 17.07
C CYS A 63 6.25 4.52 16.87
N GLU A 64 7.05 4.72 15.83
CA GLU A 64 8.16 3.84 15.49
C GLU A 64 9.49 4.37 16.01
N LEU A 65 10.00 3.76 17.07
CA LEU A 65 11.17 4.25 17.82
C LEU A 65 12.44 4.28 16.97
N HIS A 66 12.57 3.40 15.97
CA HIS A 66 13.71 3.41 15.04
C HIS A 66 13.63 4.50 13.96
N TYR A 67 12.63 5.38 14.00
CA TYR A 67 12.56 6.58 13.14
C TYR A 67 13.03 7.86 13.83
N THR A 68 13.26 7.81 15.15
CA THR A 68 13.68 8.96 15.96
C THR A 68 14.96 8.63 16.74
N SER A 69 16.04 8.35 16.02
CA SER A 69 17.32 7.94 16.62
C SER A 69 17.93 9.08 17.46
N ARG A 70 18.48 8.74 18.62
CA ARG A 70 19.22 9.70 19.46
C ARG A 70 20.65 9.88 18.93
N LEU A 71 21.06 11.14 18.74
CA LEU A 71 22.40 11.52 18.28
C LEU A 71 23.40 11.55 19.45
N THR A 72 24.68 11.62 19.12
CA THR A 72 25.78 11.63 20.10
C THR A 72 25.78 12.84 21.02
N ASP A 73 25.21 13.96 20.56
CA ASP A 73 25.01 15.18 21.36
C ASP A 73 23.76 15.12 22.26
N GLY A 74 23.02 14.01 22.22
CA GLY A 74 21.82 13.76 23.01
C GLY A 74 20.53 14.26 22.39
N THR A 75 20.56 14.93 21.22
CA THR A 75 19.38 15.35 20.46
C THR A 75 18.73 14.18 19.72
N ILE A 76 17.55 14.40 19.11
CA ILE A 76 16.80 13.39 18.37
C ILE A 76 16.76 13.76 16.89
N ASP A 77 17.17 12.84 16.02
CA ASP A 77 17.01 12.97 14.57
C ASP A 77 15.58 12.60 14.15
N LEU A 78 14.84 13.56 13.60
CA LEU A 78 13.46 13.38 13.16
C LEU A 78 13.33 13.15 11.65
N THR A 79 14.43 13.16 10.91
CA THR A 79 14.44 13.16 9.43
C THR A 79 13.65 11.99 8.87
N LYS A 80 13.85 10.79 9.44
CA LYS A 80 13.16 9.57 8.98
C LYS A 80 11.68 9.57 9.34
N ALA A 81 11.32 9.99 10.55
CA ALA A 81 9.93 10.09 10.96
C ALA A 81 9.14 11.06 10.08
N LEU A 82 9.71 12.24 9.79
CA LEU A 82 9.10 13.23 8.90
C LEU A 82 8.93 12.70 7.47
N ALA A 83 9.96 12.06 6.91
CA ALA A 83 9.87 11.48 5.56
C ALA A 83 8.79 10.39 5.44
N ILE A 84 8.67 9.50 6.43
CA ILE A 84 7.61 8.47 6.45
C ILE A 84 6.22 9.11 6.60
N TYR A 85 6.10 10.14 7.45
CA TYR A 85 4.85 10.88 7.61
C TYR A 85 4.40 11.56 6.31
N GLU A 86 5.32 12.21 5.59
CA GLU A 86 5.03 12.83 4.30
C GLU A 86 4.53 11.80 3.27
N GLN A 87 5.18 10.63 3.19
CA GLN A 87 4.74 9.53 2.32
C GLN A 87 3.35 9.00 2.70
N PHE A 88 3.06 8.93 4.00
CA PHE A 88 1.75 8.55 4.50
C PHE A 88 0.67 9.56 4.08
N GLN A 89 0.93 10.86 4.23
CA GLN A 89 0.00 11.91 3.79
C GLN A 89 -0.25 11.90 2.29
N LEU A 90 0.78 11.67 1.48
CA LEU A 90 0.63 11.49 0.02
C LEU A 90 -0.27 10.31 -0.32
N SER A 91 -0.15 9.21 0.44
CA SER A 91 -1.00 8.03 0.26
C SER A 91 -2.48 8.36 0.57
N LEU A 92 -2.75 9.11 1.65
CA LEU A 92 -4.10 9.56 1.97
C LEU A 92 -4.69 10.48 0.89
N GLN A 93 -3.89 11.38 0.33
CA GLN A 93 -4.34 12.25 -0.77
C GLN A 93 -4.74 11.43 -2.00
N PHE A 94 -3.96 10.40 -2.35
CA PHE A 94 -4.30 9.50 -3.44
C PHE A 94 -5.61 8.75 -3.18
N TYR A 95 -5.82 8.23 -1.96
CA TYR A 95 -7.07 7.54 -1.63
C TYR A 95 -8.28 8.49 -1.61
N SER A 96 -8.11 9.72 -1.09
CA SER A 96 -9.15 10.76 -1.15
C SER A 96 -9.56 11.04 -2.61
N TRP A 97 -8.58 11.19 -3.49
CA TRP A 97 -8.81 11.41 -4.91
C TRP A 97 -9.53 10.23 -5.59
N LEU A 98 -9.26 8.99 -5.18
CA LEU A 98 -9.98 7.80 -5.67
C LEU A 98 -11.44 7.76 -5.20
N VAL A 99 -11.69 8.15 -3.95
CA VAL A 99 -13.05 8.24 -3.38
C VAL A 99 -13.86 9.30 -4.11
N ASP A 100 -13.29 10.49 -4.33
CA ASP A 100 -13.96 11.59 -5.05
C ASP A 100 -14.35 11.21 -6.49
N ARG A 101 -13.62 10.27 -7.11
CA ARG A 101 -13.89 9.76 -8.46
C ARG A 101 -14.80 8.54 -8.50
N GLY A 102 -15.20 7.99 -7.35
CA GLY A 102 -16.00 6.77 -7.28
C GLY A 102 -15.24 5.52 -7.75
N THR A 103 -13.90 5.55 -7.72
CA THR A 103 -13.03 4.45 -8.13
C THR A 103 -12.30 3.80 -6.97
N SER A 104 -12.64 4.15 -5.73
CA SER A 104 -12.11 3.46 -4.55
C SER A 104 -12.58 2.00 -4.52
N PRO A 105 -11.74 1.05 -4.05
CA PRO A 105 -12.23 -0.26 -3.65
C PRO A 105 -13.32 -0.09 -2.58
N SER A 106 -14.45 -0.78 -2.75
CA SER A 106 -15.56 -0.86 -1.79
C SER A 106 -15.42 -2.05 -0.87
#